data_AF-A0A915YQ26-F1
#
_entry.id   AF-A0A915YQ26-F1
#
_cell.length_a   1.000
_cell.length_b   1.000
_cell.length_c   1.000
_cell.angle_alpha   90.00
_cell.angle_beta   90.00
_cell.angle_gamma   90.00
#
_symmetry.space_group_name_H-M   'P 1'
#
loop_
_entity.id
_entity.type
_entity.pdbx_description
1 polymer ?
#
loop_
_entity_poly.entity_id
_entity_poly.type
_entity_poly.pdbx_seq_one_letter_code
_entity_poly.pdbx_strand_id
1 'polypeptide(L)'
;MSDWFVAKDNVDIIDDVNEGHIHNISFKKRVLQNTEIPNFQAELASAYEDLGDYSAAPNSTPLFYEYASYVLVKEDGDTALCRLHVGDIVSFNIEELDDSFAVIRTIFCHQKNDRHFAFIIIDWFENTNKTMLDCPIYRLRMVANR
;
A
#
# COMPACT_ATOMS: atom_id res chain seq x y z
N MET A 1 13.25 -0.61 -6.25
CA MET A 1 12.78 -0.05 -4.98
C MET A 1 11.29 -0.03 -5.10
N SER A 2 10.67 -1.02 -4.47
CA SER A 2 9.23 -1.15 -4.39
C SER A 2 8.86 -0.46 -3.08
N ASP A 3 8.25 0.71 -3.13
CA ASP A 3 7.90 1.42 -1.89
C ASP A 3 6.55 0.88 -1.43
N TRP A 4 6.51 0.29 -0.24
CA TRP A 4 5.31 -0.37 0.30
C TRP A 4 4.68 0.55 1.34
N PHE A 5 3.36 0.47 1.50
CA PHE A 5 2.65 1.19 2.55
C PHE A 5 2.07 0.20 3.55
N VAL A 6 2.19 0.53 4.84
CA VAL A 6 1.65 -0.28 5.94
C VAL A 6 0.74 0.58 6.80
N ALA A 7 -0.49 0.11 6.99
CA ALA A 7 -1.40 0.65 8.00
C ALA A 7 -1.54 -0.39 9.12
N LYS A 8 -1.34 0.06 10.36
CA LYS A 8 -1.48 -0.76 11.56
C LYS A 8 -2.91 -0.68 12.07
N ASP A 9 -3.48 -1.82 12.45
CA ASP A 9 -4.80 -1.88 13.07
C ASP A 9 -4.77 -1.08 14.39
N ASN A 10 -5.42 0.08 14.34
CA ASN A 10 -5.46 1.14 15.37
C ASN A 10 -4.15 1.93 15.52
N VAL A 11 -3.98 2.95 14.70
CA VAL A 11 -3.11 4.08 15.02
C VAL A 11 -3.99 5.32 15.00
N ASP A 12 -4.24 5.88 16.17
CA ASP A 12 -4.50 7.32 16.27
C ASP A 12 -3.19 7.98 15.85
N ILE A 13 -3.04 8.22 14.55
CA ILE A 13 -1.95 9.05 14.03
C ILE A 13 -2.33 10.47 14.45
N ILE A 14 -1.92 10.86 15.65
CA ILE A 14 -1.79 12.26 16.02
C ILE A 14 -0.42 12.65 15.50
N ASP A 15 -0.35 12.93 14.20
CA ASP A 15 0.72 13.74 13.64
C ASP A 15 0.04 14.92 12.96
N ASP A 16 0.57 16.10 13.24
CA ASP A 16 -0.05 17.41 13.10
C ASP A 16 -0.08 17.86 11.62
N VAL A 17 -0.73 17.07 10.76
CA VAL A 17 -1.02 17.41 9.36
C VAL A 17 -2.45 16.95 9.02
N ASN A 18 -3.28 17.92 8.65
CA ASN A 18 -4.71 17.92 8.30
C ASN A 18 -5.19 16.83 7.30
N GLU A 19 -5.13 15.54 7.62
CA GLU A 19 -5.67 14.48 6.75
C GLU A 19 -6.40 13.36 7.52
N GLY A 20 -7.54 12.93 6.98
CA GLY A 20 -8.51 12.05 7.66
C GLY A 20 -7.98 10.70 8.15
N HIS A 21 -8.66 10.12 9.15
CA HIS A 21 -8.24 8.88 9.80
C HIS A 21 -8.79 7.62 9.10
N ILE A 22 -7.96 6.59 8.98
CA ILE A 22 -8.33 5.28 8.40
C ILE A 22 -8.67 4.29 9.50
N HIS A 23 -9.85 3.68 9.41
CA HIS A 23 -10.29 2.63 10.34
C HIS A 23 -10.91 1.44 9.59
N ASN A 24 -11.12 0.33 10.33
CA ASN A 24 -11.88 -0.84 9.88
C ASN A 24 -11.38 -1.44 8.56
N ILE A 25 -10.05 -1.64 8.45
CA ILE A 25 -9.47 -2.33 7.31
C ILE A 25 -10.02 -3.76 7.28
N SER A 26 -10.58 -4.16 6.13
CA SER A 26 -11.09 -5.51 5.92
C SER A 26 -10.60 -6.06 4.59
N PHE A 27 -10.17 -7.32 4.60
CA PHE A 27 -9.74 -8.04 3.41
C PHE A 27 -10.84 -8.96 2.94
N LYS A 28 -11.07 -9.00 1.63
CA LYS A 28 -12.14 -9.81 1.05
C LYS A 28 -11.67 -10.51 -0.20
N LYS A 29 -12.31 -11.66 -0.48
CA LYS A 29 -12.03 -12.54 -1.61
C LYS A 29 -10.57 -13.01 -1.61
N ARG A 30 -10.30 -14.02 -0.77
CA ARG A 30 -8.99 -14.68 -0.70
C ARG A 30 -8.64 -15.26 -2.06
N VAL A 31 -7.40 -15.02 -2.49
CA VAL A 31 -6.86 -15.53 -3.76
C VAL A 31 -5.60 -16.34 -3.49
N LEU A 32 -5.26 -17.23 -4.43
CA LEU A 32 -3.92 -17.82 -4.46
C LEU A 32 -2.95 -16.77 -4.98
N GLN A 33 -1.74 -16.73 -4.42
CA GLN A 33 -0.68 -15.90 -4.98
C GLN A 33 -0.42 -16.37 -6.41
N ASN A 34 -0.73 -15.50 -7.37
CA ASN A 34 -0.60 -15.78 -8.80
C ASN A 34 0.63 -15.10 -9.42
N THR A 35 1.34 -14.28 -8.63
CA THR A 35 2.46 -13.46 -9.08
C THR A 35 3.66 -13.74 -8.19
N GLU A 36 4.78 -14.15 -8.79
CA GLU A 36 6.05 -14.22 -8.07
C GLU A 36 6.44 -12.83 -7.60
N ILE A 37 6.70 -12.68 -6.30
CA ILE A 37 7.24 -11.45 -5.73
C ILE A 37 8.73 -11.72 -5.47
N PRO A 38 9.63 -11.17 -6.31
CA PRO A 38 11.07 -11.36 -6.13
C PRO A 38 11.47 -10.87 -4.74
N ASN A 39 12.35 -11.62 -4.07
CA ASN A 39 12.88 -11.25 -2.76
C ASN A 39 11.82 -10.94 -1.69
N PHE A 40 10.61 -11.54 -1.78
CA PHE A 40 9.47 -11.25 -0.90
C PHE A 40 9.83 -11.20 0.59
N GLN A 41 10.62 -12.17 1.07
CA GLN A 41 10.99 -12.24 2.50
C GLN A 41 11.89 -11.08 2.93
N ALA A 42 12.83 -10.65 2.07
CA ALA A 42 13.71 -9.54 2.37
C ALA A 42 12.92 -8.22 2.37
N GLU A 43 12.06 -8.01 1.37
CA GLU A 43 11.24 -6.80 1.30
C GLU A 43 10.21 -6.75 2.44
N LEU A 44 9.63 -7.90 2.84
CA LEU A 44 8.77 -7.99 4.02
C LEU A 44 9.52 -7.66 5.32
N ALA A 45 10.77 -8.10 5.45
CA ALA A 45 11.60 -7.72 6.59
C ALA A 45 11.83 -6.21 6.63
N SER A 46 12.21 -5.59 5.51
CA SER A 46 12.38 -4.14 5.40
C SER A 46 11.11 -3.37 5.76
N ALA A 47 9.93 -3.82 5.30
CA ALA A 47 8.67 -3.18 5.65
C ALA A 47 8.33 -3.26 7.15
N TYR A 48 8.80 -4.30 7.86
CA TYR A 48 8.70 -4.36 9.32
C TYR A 48 9.71 -3.44 10.01
N GLU A 49 10.93 -3.29 9.46
CA GLU A 49 11.92 -2.34 9.95
C GLU A 49 11.41 -0.89 9.85
N ASP A 50 10.72 -0.54 8.76
CA ASP A 50 10.08 0.77 8.58
C ASP A 50 8.99 1.05 9.63
N LEU A 51 8.36 0.00 10.17
CA LEU A 51 7.44 0.08 11.31
C LEU A 51 8.13 0.13 12.68
N GLY A 52 9.46 0.17 12.70
CA GLY A 52 10.29 0.12 13.90
C GLY A 52 10.44 -1.28 14.51
N ASP A 53 10.06 -2.34 13.77
CA ASP A 53 10.16 -3.73 14.23
C ASP A 53 11.31 -4.48 13.54
N TYR A 54 12.48 -4.42 14.17
CA TYR A 54 13.72 -5.07 13.72
C TYR A 54 13.83 -6.55 14.12
N SER A 55 12.77 -7.15 14.67
CA SER A 55 12.80 -8.58 14.99
C SER A 55 12.67 -9.41 13.71
N ALA A 56 13.33 -10.57 13.69
CA ALA A 56 13.36 -11.46 12.54
C ALA A 56 11.96 -11.68 11.92
N ALA A 57 11.92 -11.72 10.58
CA ALA A 57 10.68 -11.94 9.83
C ALA A 57 9.97 -13.21 10.33
N PRO A 58 8.69 -13.12 10.73
CA PRO A 58 7.95 -14.26 11.25
C PRO A 58 7.80 -15.35 10.18
N ASN A 59 7.84 -16.60 10.61
CA ASN A 59 7.65 -17.77 9.73
C ASN A 59 6.21 -17.94 9.23
N SER A 60 5.35 -16.92 9.36
CA SER A 60 3.93 -17.03 8.98
C SER A 60 3.78 -16.88 7.47
N THR A 61 2.88 -17.66 6.87
CA THR A 61 2.62 -17.54 5.43
C THR A 61 1.70 -16.35 5.18
N PRO A 62 2.02 -15.43 4.25
CA PRO A 62 1.13 -14.34 3.86
C PRO A 62 -0.16 -14.86 3.24
N LEU A 63 -1.26 -14.12 3.46
CA LEU A 63 -2.57 -14.39 2.90
C LEU A 63 -2.94 -13.30 1.89
N PHE A 64 -3.24 -13.69 0.65
CA PHE A 64 -3.48 -12.76 -0.45
C PHE A 64 -4.97 -12.54 -0.72
N TYR A 65 -5.31 -11.33 -1.16
CA TYR A 65 -6.68 -10.89 -1.35
C TYR A 65 -6.83 -10.06 -2.63
N GLU A 66 -8.01 -10.13 -3.24
CA GLU A 66 -8.31 -9.34 -4.44
C GLU A 66 -8.53 -7.86 -4.13
N TYR A 67 -9.09 -7.56 -2.95
CA TYR A 67 -9.31 -6.19 -2.52
C TYR A 67 -9.31 -6.03 -1.01
N ALA A 68 -8.98 -4.81 -0.59
CA ALA A 68 -9.14 -4.31 0.76
C ALA A 68 -10.20 -3.21 0.78
N SER A 69 -10.86 -3.03 1.92
CA SER A 69 -11.74 -1.89 2.16
C SER A 69 -11.42 -1.25 3.49
N TYR A 70 -11.60 0.06 3.59
CA TYR A 70 -11.41 0.81 4.82
C TYR A 70 -12.43 1.93 4.92
N VAL A 71 -12.64 2.45 6.12
CA VAL A 71 -13.44 3.64 6.36
C VAL A 71 -12.49 4.82 6.54
N LEU A 72 -12.65 5.83 5.70
CA LEU A 72 -11.99 7.12 5.86
C LEU A 72 -12.92 8.04 6.63
N VAL A 73 -12.43 8.59 7.75
CA VAL A 73 -13.11 9.65 8.51
C VAL A 73 -12.49 10.97 8.09
N LYS A 74 -13.30 11.84 7.49
CA LYS A 74 -12.89 13.18 7.05
C LYS A 74 -12.87 14.15 8.24
N GLU A 75 -12.27 15.32 8.02
CA GLU A 75 -12.16 16.38 9.04
C GLU A 75 -13.52 16.88 9.56
N ASP A 76 -14.53 16.91 8.69
CA ASP A 76 -15.91 17.30 9.02
C ASP A 76 -16.68 16.20 9.80
N GLY A 77 -16.03 15.06 10.05
CA GLY A 77 -16.60 13.89 10.69
C GLY A 77 -17.37 12.97 9.76
N ASP A 78 -17.50 13.31 8.46
CA ASP A 78 -18.15 12.43 7.49
C ASP A 78 -17.28 11.20 7.23
N THR A 79 -17.95 10.07 6.97
CA THR A 79 -17.28 8.80 6.70
C THR A 79 -17.48 8.36 5.26
N ALA A 80 -16.42 7.85 4.65
CA ALA A 80 -16.44 7.26 3.32
C ALA A 80 -15.95 5.80 3.39
N LEU A 81 -16.70 4.89 2.79
CA LEU A 81 -16.24 3.51 2.58
C LEU A 81 -15.39 3.46 1.31
N CYS A 82 -14.09 3.28 1.50
CA CYS A 82 -13.12 3.15 0.42
C CYS A 82 -12.84 1.68 0.13
N ARG A 83 -12.53 1.37 -1.14
CA ARG A 83 -12.12 0.04 -1.59
C ARG A 83 -10.93 0.17 -2.52
N LEU A 84 -9.93 -0.68 -2.31
CA LEU A 84 -8.73 -0.79 -3.11
C LEU A 84 -8.67 -2.19 -3.70
N HIS A 85 -8.70 -2.29 -5.03
CA HIS A 85 -8.54 -3.55 -5.76
C HIS A 85 -7.15 -3.66 -6.34
N VAL A 86 -6.68 -4.89 -6.51
CA VAL A 86 -5.52 -5.17 -7.36
C VAL A 86 -5.81 -4.66 -8.77
N GLY A 87 -4.89 -3.86 -9.31
CA GLY A 87 -5.02 -3.17 -10.59
C GLY A 87 -5.53 -1.73 -10.51
N ASP A 88 -6.03 -1.28 -9.35
CA ASP A 88 -6.41 0.13 -9.19
C ASP A 88 -5.18 1.04 -9.28
N ILE A 89 -5.36 2.19 -9.92
CA ILE A 89 -4.37 3.27 -9.93
C ILE A 89 -4.69 4.19 -8.76
N VAL A 90 -3.70 4.42 -7.90
CA VAL A 90 -3.81 5.26 -6.71
C VAL A 90 -2.83 6.42 -6.78
N SER A 91 -3.21 7.54 -6.17
CA SER A 91 -2.34 8.69 -5.95
C SER A 91 -1.91 8.73 -4.48
N PHE A 92 -0.69 9.19 -4.22
CA PHE A 92 -0.20 9.40 -2.86
C PHE A 92 -0.08 10.89 -2.60
N ASN A 93 -0.62 11.33 -1.47
CA ASN A 93 -0.40 12.69 -0.98
C ASN A 93 0.83 12.67 -0.07
N ILE A 94 2.01 12.79 -0.67
CA ILE A 94 3.27 12.93 0.05
C ILE A 94 3.80 14.30 -0.35
N GLU A 95 3.95 15.21 0.62
CA GLU A 95 4.27 16.64 0.37
C GLU A 95 5.54 16.84 -0.50
N GLU A 96 6.42 15.85 -0.56
CA GLU A 96 7.67 15.87 -1.34
C GLU A 96 7.56 15.25 -2.75
N LEU A 97 6.43 14.65 -3.10
CA LEU A 97 6.21 13.93 -4.36
C LEU A 97 5.00 14.50 -5.11
N ASP A 98 5.23 15.52 -5.93
CA ASP A 98 4.21 16.05 -6.85
C ASP A 98 3.62 14.92 -7.71
N ASP A 99 2.30 14.76 -7.67
CA ASP A 99 1.48 13.88 -8.52
C ASP A 99 2.05 12.46 -8.70
N SER A 100 2.35 11.79 -7.59
CA SER A 100 2.85 10.41 -7.60
C SER A 100 1.72 9.39 -7.71
N PHE A 101 1.68 8.69 -8.84
CA PHE A 101 0.73 7.60 -9.11
C PHE A 101 1.42 6.24 -9.01
N ALA A 102 0.68 5.23 -8.55
CA ALA A 102 1.10 3.83 -8.64
C ALA A 102 -0.08 2.92 -8.97
N VAL A 103 0.22 1.73 -9.46
CA VAL A 103 -0.77 0.66 -9.60
C VAL A 103 -0.63 -0.34 -8.47
N ILE A 104 -1.75 -0.77 -7.89
CA ILE A 104 -1.77 -1.82 -6.88
C ILE A 104 -1.46 -3.16 -7.55
N ARG A 105 -0.30 -3.74 -7.23
CA ARG A 105 0.12 -5.04 -7.77
C ARG A 105 -0.41 -6.20 -6.95
N THR A 106 -0.40 -6.09 -5.62
CA THR A 106 -0.98 -7.12 -4.76
C THR A 106 -1.36 -6.58 -3.38
N ILE A 107 -2.34 -7.23 -2.75
CA ILE A 107 -2.80 -6.94 -1.40
C ILE A 107 -2.67 -8.23 -0.59
N PHE A 108 -2.02 -8.14 0.57
CA PHE A 108 -1.88 -9.28 1.45
C PHE A 108 -1.91 -8.90 2.93
N CYS A 109 -2.21 -9.88 3.75
CA CYS A 109 -2.10 -9.81 5.19
C CYS A 109 -1.01 -10.76 5.67
N HIS A 110 -0.25 -10.35 6.66
CA HIS A 110 0.77 -11.17 7.30
C HIS A 110 0.65 -11.08 8.83
N GLN A 111 0.81 -12.21 9.51
CA GLN A 111 0.65 -12.31 10.97
C GLN A 111 2.02 -12.29 11.65
N LYS A 112 2.18 -11.40 12.64
CA LYS A 112 3.36 -11.31 13.49
C LYS A 112 2.93 -11.13 14.94
N ASN A 113 3.41 -11.98 15.85
CA ASN A 113 3.12 -11.88 17.29
C ASN A 113 1.62 -11.69 17.59
N ASP A 114 0.79 -12.56 16.99
CA ASP A 114 -0.68 -12.55 17.09
C ASP A 114 -1.39 -11.30 16.56
N ARG A 115 -0.67 -10.41 15.88
CA ARG A 115 -1.22 -9.24 15.20
C ARG A 115 -1.20 -9.44 13.70
N HIS A 116 -2.26 -8.96 13.05
CA HIS A 116 -2.38 -8.95 11.60
C HIS A 116 -1.93 -7.59 11.08
N PHE A 117 -1.16 -7.61 10.00
CA PHE A 117 -0.67 -6.41 9.34
C PHE A 117 -1.16 -6.40 7.89
N ALA A 118 -1.58 -5.22 7.45
CA ALA A 118 -2.01 -4.95 6.09
C ALA A 118 -0.83 -4.49 5.24
N PHE A 119 -0.62 -5.14 4.11
CA PHE A 119 0.42 -4.75 3.16
C PHE A 119 -0.16 -4.62 1.75
N ILE A 120 0.28 -3.58 1.06
CA ILE A 120 -0.01 -3.34 -0.35
C ILE A 120 1.32 -3.17 -1.07
N ILE A 121 1.54 -3.99 -2.10
CA ILE A 121 2.67 -3.83 -3.01
C ILE A 121 2.17 -3.06 -4.23
N ILE A 122 2.91 -2.03 -4.60
CA ILE A 122 2.61 -1.16 -5.73
C ILE A 122 3.76 -1.13 -6.72
N ASP A 123 3.44 -0.77 -7.96
CA ASP A 123 4.43 -0.39 -8.96
C ASP A 123 4.22 1.08 -9.35
N TRP A 124 5.26 1.89 -9.16
CA TRP A 124 5.19 3.33 -9.41
C TRP A 124 5.06 3.66 -10.89
N PHE A 125 4.33 4.73 -11.18
CA PHE A 125 4.43 5.44 -12.43
C PHE A 125 5.47 6.56 -12.32
N GLU A 126 6.07 6.91 -13.45
CA GLU A 126 6.88 8.11 -13.60
C GLU A 126 6.19 9.05 -14.61
N ASN A 127 6.20 10.34 -14.32
CA ASN A 127 5.72 11.36 -15.25
C ASN A 127 6.68 11.41 -16.45
N THR A 128 6.14 11.36 -17.66
CA THR A 128 6.95 11.40 -18.88
C THR A 128 7.26 12.82 -19.37
N ASN A 129 6.71 13.84 -18.70
CA ASN A 129 6.70 15.26 -19.11
C ASN A 129 6.09 15.48 -20.50
N LYS A 130 5.28 14.53 -20.97
CA LYS A 130 4.54 14.61 -22.23
C LYS A 130 3.06 14.73 -21.94
N THR A 131 2.37 15.40 -22.84
CA THR A 131 0.92 15.48 -22.84
C THR A 131 0.34 14.91 -24.12
N MET A 132 -0.87 14.38 -24.04
CA MET A 132 -1.69 13.99 -25.18
C MET A 132 -3.11 14.47 -24.91
N LEU A 133 -3.66 15.28 -25.83
CA LEU A 133 -4.94 15.95 -25.63
C LEU A 133 -4.98 16.76 -24.32
N ASP A 134 -3.89 17.47 -24.02
CA ASP A 134 -3.68 18.25 -22.79
C ASP A 134 -3.66 17.44 -21.47
N CYS A 135 -3.71 16.11 -21.55
CA CYS A 135 -3.58 15.23 -20.38
C CYS A 135 -2.13 14.76 -20.18
N PRO A 136 -1.59 14.75 -18.94
CA PRO A 136 -0.26 14.23 -18.66
C PRO A 136 -0.17 12.72 -18.93
N ILE A 137 0.97 12.28 -19.47
CA ILE A 137 1.24 10.88 -19.75
C ILE A 137 2.20 10.33 -18.72
N TYR A 138 1.80 9.22 -18.11
CA TYR A 138 2.59 8.46 -17.15
C TYR A 138 3.06 7.14 -17.76
N ARG A 139 4.23 6.66 -17.33
CA ARG A 139 4.80 5.37 -17.72
C ARG A 139 5.05 4.53 -16.48
N LEU A 140 4.80 3.22 -16.55
CA LEU A 140 5.18 2.31 -15.48
C LEU A 140 6.71 2.32 -15.30
N ARG A 141 7.17 2.59 -14.09
CA ARG A 141 8.60 2.64 -13.77
C ARG A 141 9.15 1.23 -13.77
N MET A 142 10.13 0.97 -14.64
CA MET A 142 10.82 -0.33 -14.63
C MET A 142 11.75 -0.41 -13.43
N VAL A 143 11.51 -1.37 -12.53
CA VAL A 143 12.47 -1.71 -11.48
C VAL A 143 13.60 -2.50 -12.12
N ALA A 144 14.82 -1.99 -12.08
CA ALA A 144 15.99 -2.77 -12.48
C ALA A 144 16.12 -3.98 -11.53
N ASN A 145 16.00 -5.20 -12.07
CA ASN A 145 16.31 -6.43 -11.33
C ASN A 145 17.72 -6.30 -10.75
N ARG A 146 17.83 -6.23 -9.43
CA ARG A 146 19.09 -6.37 -8.70
C ARG A 146 19.05 -7.67 -7.92
#